data_AF-A0A8A1L865-F1
#
_entry.id   AF-A0A8A1L865-F1
#
_cell.length_a   1.000
_cell.length_b   1.000
_cell.length_c   1.000
_cell.angle_alpha   90.00
_cell.angle_beta   90.00
_cell.angle_gamma   90.00
#
_symmetry.space_group_name_H-M   'P 1'
#
loop_
_entity.id
_entity.type
_entity.pdbx_description
1 polymer ?
#
loop_
_entity_poly.entity_id
_entity_poly.type
_entity_poly.pdbx_seq_one_letter_code
_entity_poly.pdbx_strand_id
1 'polypeptide(L)'
;MVQLWTKESSYKECNQSDSDESEEPPPKSVSHFFWAAIFIGLIAFGALLIALAPKNWLRGNSCVFASGSKEVSSSPQQQNDEDLIMDCGKTRAEAVARGCVLDVMGAAWLPPLCYDKELAEESVLSDTELSKVGGSGIFQWWTDYNHTVEISQDRLQYLDDLVGYTWEKFHMAHCLYDWRVLVKAAKRIRKGERNVYVHISLLNYHHANHCSEIIANQDQRVGARAKVDFALGKCVRLDMY
;
A
#
# COMPACT_ATOMS: atom_id res chain seq x y z
N MET A 1 41.10 12.40 32.44
CA MET A 1 41.76 11.56 31.42
C MET A 1 40.82 10.40 31.14
N VAL A 2 39.95 10.54 30.13
CA VAL A 2 38.85 9.60 29.87
C VAL A 2 39.23 8.77 28.65
N GLN A 3 39.37 7.46 28.85
CA GLN A 3 39.65 6.50 27.78
C GLN A 3 38.37 6.28 26.95
N LEU A 4 38.44 6.68 25.68
CA LEU A 4 37.45 6.35 24.66
C LEU A 4 37.72 4.93 24.17
N TRP A 5 36.77 4.03 24.41
CA TRP A 5 36.76 2.69 23.81
C TRP A 5 36.08 2.78 22.43
N THR A 6 36.85 2.70 21.36
CA THR A 6 36.34 2.49 20.00
C THR A 6 36.07 0.99 19.82
N LYS A 7 34.79 0.61 19.78
CA LYS A 7 34.40 -0.75 19.40
C LYS A 7 34.51 -0.87 17.87
N GLU A 8 35.51 -1.61 17.43
CA GLU A 8 35.79 -1.94 16.05
C GLU A 8 34.67 -2.84 15.51
N SER A 9 33.84 -2.29 14.61
CA SER A 9 32.82 -3.06 13.90
C SER A 9 33.44 -3.65 12.64
N SER A 10 33.74 -4.96 12.68
CA SER A 10 34.12 -5.73 11.50
C SER A 10 32.92 -5.87 10.57
N TYR A 11 32.74 -4.89 9.69
CA TYR A 11 31.94 -5.05 8.49
C TYR A 11 32.90 -5.34 7.32
N LYS A 12 32.80 -6.54 6.75
CA LYS A 12 33.56 -6.91 5.55
C LYS A 12 32.90 -6.25 4.34
N GLU A 13 33.57 -5.26 3.81
CA GLU A 13 33.31 -4.64 2.52
C GLU A 13 33.64 -5.66 1.42
N CYS A 14 32.66 -6.02 0.60
CA CYS A 14 32.90 -6.85 -0.57
C CYS A 14 33.61 -6.00 -1.62
N ASN A 15 34.94 -6.14 -1.71
CA ASN A 15 35.72 -5.66 -2.84
C ASN A 15 35.17 -6.27 -4.13
N GLN A 16 34.48 -5.45 -4.93
CA GLN A 16 34.25 -5.74 -6.33
C GLN A 16 35.54 -5.34 -7.05
N SER A 17 36.32 -6.34 -7.47
CA SER A 17 37.47 -6.11 -8.32
C SER A 17 36.96 -5.67 -9.69
N ASP A 18 37.06 -4.38 -9.99
CA ASP A 18 36.92 -3.85 -11.35
C ASP A 18 38.08 -4.39 -12.19
N SER A 19 37.79 -5.42 -12.97
CA SER A 19 38.66 -5.87 -14.05
C SER A 19 38.41 -4.98 -15.26
N ASP A 20 39.44 -4.22 -15.64
CA ASP A 20 39.62 -3.46 -16.88
C ASP A 20 38.67 -3.83 -18.02
N GLU A 21 37.71 -2.96 -18.32
CA GLU A 21 37.03 -2.96 -19.62
C GLU A 21 37.76 -1.99 -20.54
N SER A 22 38.55 -2.57 -21.45
CA SER A 22 39.27 -1.90 -22.52
C SER A 22 38.33 -1.08 -23.41
N GLU A 23 38.68 0.17 -23.68
CA GLU A 23 38.00 1.03 -24.65
C GLU A 23 37.95 0.37 -26.05
N GLU A 24 36.76 0.00 -26.52
CA GLU A 24 36.57 -0.44 -27.91
C GLU A 24 36.49 0.75 -28.89
N PRO A 25 37.09 0.64 -30.10
CA PRO A 25 37.06 1.69 -31.11
C PRO A 25 35.65 1.84 -31.76
N PRO A 26 35.33 3.00 -32.36
CA PRO A 26 33.98 3.32 -32.80
C PRO A 26 33.45 2.37 -33.90
N PRO A 27 32.16 2.04 -33.90
CA PRO A 27 31.58 1.08 -34.83
C PRO A 27 31.60 1.62 -36.26
N LYS A 28 32.15 0.83 -37.17
CA LYS A 28 32.08 1.05 -38.62
C LYS A 28 30.62 0.93 -39.07
N SER A 29 30.16 1.93 -39.83
CA SER A 29 28.84 1.98 -40.48
C SER A 29 28.50 0.67 -41.19
N VAL A 30 27.67 -0.17 -40.57
CA VAL A 30 27.13 -1.38 -41.18
C VAL A 30 26.08 -0.96 -42.20
N SER A 31 26.32 -1.32 -43.46
CA SER A 31 25.50 -0.96 -44.61
C SER A 31 24.02 -1.31 -44.41
N HIS A 32 23.13 -0.32 -44.57
CA HIS A 32 21.66 -0.45 -44.49
C HIS A 32 21.09 -1.58 -45.36
N PHE A 33 21.82 -2.01 -46.40
CA PHE A 33 21.46 -3.13 -47.26
C PHE A 33 21.43 -4.49 -46.53
N PHE A 34 22.26 -4.68 -45.50
CA PHE A 34 22.27 -5.93 -44.72
C PHE A 34 21.01 -6.09 -43.87
N TRP A 35 20.58 -5.02 -43.20
CA TRP A 35 19.34 -5.03 -42.41
C TRP A 35 18.10 -5.14 -43.29
N ALA A 36 18.07 -4.48 -44.45
CA ALA A 36 16.96 -4.60 -45.39
C ALA A 36 16.75 -6.05 -45.90
N ALA A 37 17.84 -6.78 -46.18
CA ALA A 37 17.75 -8.17 -46.62
C ALA A 37 17.21 -9.10 -45.51
N ILE A 38 17.60 -8.87 -44.25
CA ILE A 38 17.08 -9.63 -43.10
C ILE A 38 15.58 -9.37 -42.92
N PHE A 39 15.14 -8.11 -42.97
CA PHE A 39 13.71 -7.77 -42.85
C PHE A 39 12.87 -8.37 -43.97
N ILE A 40 13.35 -8.33 -45.23
CA ILE A 40 12.65 -8.95 -46.36
C ILE A 40 12.56 -10.47 -46.17
N GLY A 41 13.64 -11.11 -45.69
CA GLY A 41 13.65 -12.55 -45.39
C GLY A 41 12.64 -12.93 -44.30
N LEU A 42 12.56 -12.15 -43.22
CA LEU A 42 11.62 -12.40 -42.12
C LEU A 42 10.16 -12.22 -42.54
N ILE A 43 9.86 -11.21 -43.37
CA ILE A 43 8.50 -10.98 -43.89
C ILE A 43 8.08 -12.13 -44.82
N ALA A 44 8.98 -12.58 -45.72
CA ALA A 44 8.71 -13.71 -46.60
C ALA A 44 8.49 -15.02 -45.81
N PHE A 45 9.27 -15.26 -44.76
CA PHE A 45 9.12 -16.43 -43.90
C PHE A 45 7.81 -16.40 -43.10
N GLY A 46 7.44 -15.24 -42.56
CA GLY A 46 6.15 -15.06 -41.86
C GLY A 46 4.94 -15.30 -42.77
N ALA A 47 4.99 -14.81 -44.01
CA ALA A 47 3.93 -15.04 -44.99
C ALA A 47 3.80 -16.54 -45.38
N LEU A 48 4.93 -17.25 -45.49
CA LEU A 48 4.95 -18.69 -45.76
C LEU A 48 4.35 -19.50 -44.61
N LEU A 49 4.65 -19.15 -43.36
CA LEU A 49 4.06 -19.81 -42.18
C LEU A 49 2.55 -19.60 -42.08
N ILE A 50 2.04 -18.41 -42.43
CA ILE A 50 0.60 -18.13 -42.45
C ILE A 50 -0.10 -18.90 -43.58
N ALA A 51 0.53 -19.03 -44.75
CA ALA A 51 -0.03 -19.78 -45.88
C ALA A 51 -0.07 -21.30 -45.64
N LEU A 52 0.87 -21.82 -44.84
CA LEU A 52 0.95 -23.25 -44.48
C LEU A 52 0.24 -23.60 -43.17
N ALA A 53 -0.29 -22.60 -42.44
CA ALA A 53 -1.02 -22.83 -41.21
C ALA A 53 -2.34 -23.60 -41.49
N PRO A 54 -2.69 -24.64 -40.72
CA PRO A 54 -3.96 -25.34 -40.86
C PRO A 54 -5.12 -24.37 -40.64
N LYS A 55 -6.09 -24.34 -41.56
CA LYS A 55 -7.28 -23.44 -41.54
C LYS A 55 -8.17 -23.55 -40.30
N ASN A 56 -7.88 -24.48 -39.39
CA ASN A 56 -8.61 -24.68 -38.14
C ASN A 56 -8.15 -23.73 -37.01
N TRP A 57 -7.07 -22.97 -37.20
CA TRP A 57 -6.56 -22.05 -36.16
C TRP A 57 -7.21 -20.65 -36.19
N LEU A 58 -8.06 -20.36 -37.18
CA LEU A 58 -8.82 -19.10 -37.29
C LEU A 58 -10.33 -19.24 -37.00
N ARG A 59 -10.77 -20.38 -36.42
CA ARG A 59 -12.18 -20.55 -36.03
C ARG A 59 -12.34 -20.16 -34.56
N GLY A 60 -12.72 -18.90 -34.34
CA GLY A 60 -13.02 -18.35 -33.01
C GLY A 60 -14.06 -19.19 -32.26
N ASN A 61 -13.80 -19.39 -30.97
CA ASN A 61 -14.72 -20.06 -30.06
C ASN A 61 -16.00 -19.22 -29.92
N SER A 62 -17.10 -19.68 -30.54
CA SER A 62 -18.44 -19.23 -30.17
C SER A 62 -18.84 -19.90 -28.85
N CYS A 63 -19.04 -19.11 -27.80
CA CYS A 63 -19.66 -19.58 -26.57
C CYS A 63 -21.17 -19.76 -26.80
N VAL A 64 -21.63 -21.00 -26.76
CA VAL A 64 -23.05 -21.37 -26.73
C VAL A 64 -23.49 -21.40 -25.25
N PHE A 65 -24.44 -20.54 -24.88
CA PHE A 65 -25.12 -20.63 -23.59
C PHE A 65 -26.04 -21.85 -23.57
N ALA A 66 -25.76 -22.81 -22.70
CA ALA A 66 -26.71 -23.84 -22.32
C ALA A 66 -27.25 -23.52 -20.93
N SER A 67 -28.54 -23.19 -20.86
CA SER A 67 -29.28 -23.07 -19.61
C SER A 67 -29.53 -24.47 -19.07
N GLY A 68 -29.04 -24.75 -17.87
CA GLY A 68 -29.19 -26.04 -17.20
C GLY A 68 -29.51 -25.83 -15.73
N SER A 69 -30.80 -25.81 -15.40
CA SER A 69 -31.32 -25.86 -14.04
C SER A 69 -30.92 -27.17 -13.36
N LYS A 70 -30.25 -27.08 -12.21
CA LYS A 70 -30.26 -28.15 -11.20
C LYS A 70 -30.37 -27.53 -9.81
N GLU A 71 -31.55 -27.69 -9.22
CA GLU A 71 -31.72 -27.71 -7.78
C GLU A 71 -30.88 -28.87 -7.20
N VAL A 72 -30.05 -28.58 -6.20
CA VAL A 72 -29.66 -29.55 -5.18
C VAL A 72 -29.54 -28.83 -3.83
N SER A 73 -30.28 -29.37 -2.87
CA SER A 73 -30.30 -29.04 -1.46
C SER A 73 -29.04 -29.55 -0.73
N SER A 74 -28.39 -28.71 0.09
CA SER A 74 -27.96 -29.01 1.47
C SER A 74 -27.18 -27.84 2.12
N SER A 75 -27.51 -27.54 3.38
CA SER A 75 -26.86 -26.57 4.31
C SER A 75 -25.44 -27.04 4.72
N PRO A 76 -24.52 -26.18 5.24
CA PRO A 76 -24.70 -25.34 6.44
C PRO A 76 -24.37 -23.86 6.23
N GLN A 77 -25.26 -22.99 6.73
CA GLN A 77 -25.14 -21.52 6.88
C GLN A 77 -23.79 -20.89 6.47
N GLN A 78 -23.73 -20.52 5.19
CA GLN A 78 -22.89 -19.43 4.72
C GLN A 78 -23.50 -18.14 5.29
N GLN A 79 -22.88 -17.53 6.29
CA GLN A 79 -23.21 -16.14 6.62
C GLN A 79 -22.94 -15.33 5.36
N ASN A 80 -23.99 -14.73 4.79
CA ASN A 80 -23.87 -13.92 3.60
C ASN A 80 -23.02 -12.69 3.95
N ASP A 81 -21.87 -12.54 3.30
CA ASP A 81 -21.01 -11.33 3.36
C ASP A 81 -21.79 -10.03 3.03
N GLU A 82 -23.00 -10.14 2.50
CA GLU A 82 -23.95 -9.06 2.17
C GLU A 82 -24.37 -8.19 3.38
N ASP A 83 -24.21 -8.65 4.62
CA ASP A 83 -24.60 -7.87 5.83
C ASP A 83 -23.40 -7.21 6.54
N LEU A 84 -22.18 -7.35 6.01
CA LEU A 84 -20.99 -6.72 6.58
C LEU A 84 -20.84 -5.26 6.11
N ILE A 85 -20.62 -4.35 7.05
CA ILE A 85 -20.27 -2.96 6.72
C ILE A 85 -18.83 -2.93 6.20
N MET A 86 -18.69 -2.74 4.88
CA MET A 86 -17.39 -2.74 4.19
C MET A 86 -16.87 -1.34 3.84
N ASP A 87 -17.68 -0.29 3.99
CA ASP A 87 -17.30 1.09 3.70
C ASP A 87 -18.03 2.11 4.60
N CYS A 88 -17.42 3.29 4.74
CA CYS A 88 -17.93 4.39 5.58
C CYS A 88 -18.74 5.45 4.84
N GLY A 89 -19.21 5.16 3.63
CA GLY A 89 -19.99 6.12 2.83
C GLY A 89 -19.15 7.24 2.24
N LYS A 90 -19.77 8.42 2.07
CA LYS A 90 -19.23 9.59 1.36
C LYS A 90 -19.14 10.86 2.21
N THR A 91 -19.68 10.83 3.43
CA THR A 91 -19.63 11.96 4.37
C THR A 91 -19.33 11.47 5.78
N ARG A 92 -18.88 12.37 6.66
CA ARG A 92 -18.73 12.08 8.08
C ARG A 92 -20.03 11.57 8.70
N ALA A 93 -21.16 12.19 8.36
CA ALA A 93 -22.48 11.79 8.87
C ALA A 93 -22.83 10.36 8.49
N GLU A 94 -22.55 9.95 7.24
CA GLU A 94 -22.72 8.56 6.80
C GLU A 94 -21.78 7.60 7.53
N ALA A 95 -20.51 7.99 7.73
CA ALA A 95 -19.54 7.17 8.48
C ALA A 95 -20.02 6.89 9.90
N VAL A 96 -20.48 7.94 10.61
CA VAL A 96 -21.04 7.81 11.96
C VAL A 96 -22.31 6.96 11.94
N ALA A 97 -23.22 7.18 10.99
CA ALA A 97 -24.46 6.40 10.88
C ALA A 97 -24.21 4.91 10.62
N ARG A 98 -23.11 4.56 9.94
CA ARG A 98 -22.68 3.20 9.68
C ARG A 98 -21.84 2.57 10.81
N GLY A 99 -21.57 3.33 11.87
CA GLY A 99 -20.76 2.86 13.00
C GLY A 99 -19.27 2.79 12.71
N CYS A 100 -18.77 3.52 11.71
CA CYS A 100 -17.34 3.65 11.48
C CYS A 100 -16.67 4.42 12.60
N VAL A 101 -15.39 4.10 12.82
CA VAL A 101 -14.54 4.73 13.84
C VAL A 101 -13.45 5.52 13.12
N LEU A 102 -13.18 6.75 13.58
CA LEU A 102 -12.01 7.49 13.11
C LEU A 102 -10.75 6.87 13.71
N ASP A 103 -9.96 6.21 12.87
CA ASP A 103 -8.57 5.88 13.17
C ASP A 103 -7.70 7.08 12.81
N VAL A 104 -7.31 7.87 13.82
CA VAL A 104 -6.47 9.05 13.60
C VAL A 104 -5.12 8.64 13.01
N MET A 105 -4.51 7.57 13.52
CA MET A 105 -3.20 7.11 13.05
C MET A 105 -3.28 6.43 11.69
N GLY A 106 -4.40 5.79 11.36
CA GLY A 106 -4.71 5.29 10.01
C GLY A 106 -5.21 6.38 9.05
N ALA A 107 -5.33 7.64 9.51
CA ALA A 107 -5.84 8.79 8.76
C ALA A 107 -7.16 8.50 8.02
N ALA A 108 -8.07 7.72 8.62
CA ALA A 108 -9.30 7.29 7.96
C ALA A 108 -10.42 6.95 8.96
N TRP A 109 -11.66 7.20 8.55
CA TRP A 109 -12.82 6.52 9.11
C TRP A 109 -12.85 5.09 8.58
N LEU A 110 -12.81 4.12 9.48
CA LEU A 110 -12.76 2.69 9.13
C LEU A 110 -14.00 1.97 9.65
N PRO A 111 -14.57 1.04 8.86
CA PRO A 111 -15.54 0.10 9.39
C PRO A 111 -14.89 -0.74 10.51
N PRO A 112 -15.66 -1.14 11.54
CA PRO A 112 -15.12 -1.94 12.66
C PRO A 112 -14.40 -3.22 12.21
N LEU A 113 -14.77 -3.76 11.06
CA LEU A 113 -14.21 -4.99 10.50
C LEU A 113 -12.70 -4.88 10.18
N CYS A 114 -12.21 -3.69 9.78
CA CYS A 114 -10.80 -3.45 9.47
C CYS A 114 -10.13 -2.38 10.35
N TYR A 115 -10.78 -2.00 11.45
CA TYR A 115 -10.19 -1.12 12.46
C TYR A 115 -9.43 -1.94 13.50
N ASP A 116 -8.13 -1.67 13.67
CA ASP A 116 -7.31 -2.33 14.70
C ASP A 116 -7.34 -1.52 16.00
N LYS A 117 -8.37 -1.74 16.81
CA LYS A 117 -8.60 -1.01 18.07
C LYS A 117 -7.39 -1.08 19.03
N GLU A 118 -6.81 -2.26 19.20
CA GLU A 118 -5.68 -2.45 20.13
C GLU A 118 -4.46 -1.63 19.69
N LEU A 119 -4.16 -1.62 18.38
CA LEU A 119 -3.02 -0.86 17.87
C LEU A 119 -3.31 0.65 17.92
N ALA A 120 -4.55 1.07 17.66
CA ALA A 120 -4.96 2.47 17.81
C ALA A 120 -4.80 2.95 19.27
N GLU A 121 -5.19 2.13 20.25
CA GLU A 121 -5.00 2.42 21.68
C GLU A 121 -3.52 2.44 22.06
N GLU A 122 -2.71 1.50 21.57
CA GLU A 122 -1.25 1.49 21.77
C GLU A 122 -0.60 2.75 21.18
N SER A 123 -1.09 3.22 20.04
CA SER A 123 -0.49 4.32 19.28
C SER A 123 -0.56 5.67 19.98
N VAL A 124 -1.42 5.84 20.99
CA VAL A 124 -1.53 7.11 21.75
C VAL A 124 -0.75 7.07 23.07
N LEU A 125 -0.14 5.94 23.43
CA LEU A 125 0.67 5.80 24.64
C LEU A 125 1.94 6.67 24.55
N SER A 126 2.19 7.46 25.58
CA SER A 126 3.30 8.41 25.60
C SER A 126 4.63 7.83 26.08
N ASP A 127 4.63 6.63 26.67
CA ASP A 127 5.77 6.02 27.36
C ASP A 127 6.41 4.84 26.59
N THR A 128 6.07 4.65 25.32
CA THR A 128 6.64 3.60 24.46
C THR A 128 7.99 4.02 23.87
N GLU A 129 8.79 3.06 23.40
CA GLU A 129 10.01 3.40 22.64
C GLU A 129 9.69 4.12 21.32
N LEU A 130 8.55 3.79 20.70
CA LEU A 130 8.08 4.46 19.49
C LEU A 130 7.71 5.92 19.74
N SER A 131 7.09 6.25 20.88
CA SER A 131 6.73 7.65 21.19
C SER A 131 7.96 8.53 21.37
N LYS A 132 9.02 7.99 22.00
CA LYS A 132 10.30 8.68 22.21
C LYS A 132 10.96 9.10 20.90
N VAL A 133 10.88 8.27 19.87
CA VAL A 133 11.41 8.57 18.53
C VAL A 133 10.36 9.22 17.60
N GLY A 134 9.14 9.44 18.09
CA GLY A 134 8.10 10.14 17.36
C GLY A 134 7.25 9.31 16.42
N GLY A 135 7.35 7.98 16.47
CA GLY A 135 6.55 7.06 15.68
C GLY A 135 5.18 6.73 16.28
N SER A 136 4.85 7.31 17.44
CA SER A 136 3.54 7.21 18.11
C SER A 136 3.36 8.34 19.13
N GLY A 137 2.17 8.45 19.71
CA GLY A 137 1.79 9.43 20.72
C GLY A 137 0.60 10.28 20.28
N ILE A 138 0.22 11.23 21.13
CA ILE A 138 -0.75 12.26 20.79
C ILE A 138 -0.03 13.37 20.03
N PHE A 139 -0.55 13.73 18.86
CA PHE A 139 -0.03 14.81 18.04
C PHE A 139 -0.83 16.09 18.29
N GLN A 140 -0.20 17.24 18.05
CA GLN A 140 -0.90 18.53 18.06
C GLN A 140 -1.63 18.73 16.74
N TRP A 141 -2.81 19.33 16.80
CA TRP A 141 -3.65 19.53 15.64
C TRP A 141 -4.22 20.93 15.58
N TRP A 142 -4.53 21.39 14.37
CA TRP A 142 -5.14 22.69 14.10
C TRP A 142 -6.24 22.56 13.05
N THR A 143 -7.17 23.51 13.07
CA THR A 143 -8.24 23.59 12.07
C THR A 143 -7.80 24.30 10.78
N ASP A 144 -6.60 24.88 10.76
CA ASP A 144 -6.07 25.63 9.63
C ASP A 144 -4.58 25.37 9.39
N TYR A 145 -4.15 25.59 8.15
CA TYR A 145 -2.77 25.35 7.71
C TYR A 145 -1.74 26.26 8.39
N ASN A 146 -2.13 27.45 8.85
CA ASN A 146 -1.21 28.37 9.51
C ASN A 146 -1.05 28.08 11.00
N HIS A 147 -1.72 27.03 11.50
CA HIS A 147 -1.70 26.61 12.91
C HIS A 147 -2.18 27.72 13.86
N THR A 148 -3.26 28.40 13.50
CA THR A 148 -3.80 29.52 14.31
C THR A 148 -4.83 29.09 15.34
N VAL A 149 -5.60 28.04 15.07
CA VAL A 149 -6.64 27.52 15.97
C VAL A 149 -6.35 26.06 16.29
N GLU A 150 -5.85 25.80 17.51
CA GLU A 150 -5.55 24.45 17.99
C GLU A 150 -6.83 23.66 18.26
N ILE A 151 -6.83 22.37 17.94
CA ILE A 151 -7.89 21.42 18.22
C ILE A 151 -7.27 20.17 18.85
N SER A 152 -7.92 19.60 19.87
CA SER A 152 -7.44 18.37 20.47
C SER A 152 -7.67 17.17 19.53
N GLN A 153 -6.79 16.17 19.59
CA GLN A 153 -6.83 15.02 18.69
C GLN A 153 -8.16 14.25 18.74
N ASP A 154 -8.77 14.12 19.93
CA ASP A 154 -10.08 13.49 20.13
C ASP A 154 -11.23 14.28 19.49
N ARG A 155 -11.00 15.55 19.14
CA ARG A 155 -12.00 16.40 18.51
C ARG A 155 -11.97 16.36 16.97
N LEU A 156 -10.96 15.73 16.37
CA LEU A 156 -10.87 15.53 14.91
C LEU A 156 -12.07 14.76 14.35
N GLN A 157 -12.62 13.84 15.12
CA GLN A 157 -13.83 13.08 14.77
C GLN A 157 -15.08 13.96 14.60
N TYR A 158 -15.01 15.25 14.95
CA TYR A 158 -16.09 16.21 14.80
C TYR A 158 -15.96 17.14 13.59
N LEU A 159 -14.91 17.00 12.77
CA LEU A 159 -14.68 17.84 11.60
C LEU A 159 -15.44 17.30 10.39
N ASP A 160 -16.46 18.03 9.94
CA ASP A 160 -17.28 17.64 8.78
C ASP A 160 -16.51 17.71 7.45
N ASP A 161 -15.52 18.60 7.36
CA ASP A 161 -14.64 18.73 6.19
C ASP A 161 -13.64 17.57 6.06
N LEU A 162 -13.53 16.71 7.07
CA LEU A 162 -12.61 15.57 7.10
C LEU A 162 -11.14 15.98 6.91
N VAL A 163 -10.76 17.17 7.36
CA VAL A 163 -9.39 17.68 7.25
C VAL A 163 -8.86 18.11 8.61
N GLY A 164 -7.64 17.70 8.95
CA GLY A 164 -6.88 18.22 10.08
C GLY A 164 -5.52 18.73 9.64
N TYR A 165 -4.95 19.68 10.37
CA TYR A 165 -3.60 20.17 10.13
C TYR A 165 -2.69 19.83 11.31
N THR A 166 -1.46 19.41 11.03
CA THR A 166 -0.50 18.99 12.06
C THR A 166 0.93 19.24 11.56
N TRP A 167 1.92 18.66 12.21
CA TRP A 167 3.32 18.64 11.77
C TRP A 167 3.62 17.40 10.94
N GLU A 168 4.54 17.50 9.98
CA GLU A 168 4.98 16.37 9.12
C GLU A 168 5.50 15.17 9.91
N LYS A 169 5.91 15.34 11.17
CA LYS A 169 6.25 14.23 12.07
C LYS A 169 5.11 13.20 12.20
N PHE A 170 3.85 13.63 12.15
CA PHE A 170 2.68 12.74 12.13
C PHE A 170 2.69 11.81 10.92
N HIS A 171 3.10 12.30 9.75
CA HIS A 171 3.10 11.53 8.50
C HIS A 171 3.99 10.28 8.61
N MET A 172 5.17 10.43 9.22
CA MET A 172 6.09 9.33 9.50
C MET A 172 5.49 8.32 10.50
N ALA A 173 4.82 8.80 11.55
CA ALA A 173 4.13 7.95 12.51
C ALA A 173 2.94 7.19 11.88
N HIS A 174 2.18 7.82 10.98
CA HIS A 174 1.13 7.19 10.18
C HIS A 174 1.69 6.05 9.32
N CYS A 175 2.78 6.29 8.57
CA CYS A 175 3.42 5.25 7.75
C CYS A 175 3.90 4.05 8.59
N LEU A 176 4.49 4.31 9.77
CA LEU A 176 4.90 3.24 10.70
C LEU A 176 3.72 2.52 11.35
N TYR A 177 2.60 3.20 11.57
CA TYR A 177 1.36 2.61 12.06
C TYR A 177 0.77 1.64 11.04
N ASP A 178 0.63 2.09 9.79
CA ASP A 178 0.11 1.28 8.69
C ASP A 178 0.93 0.01 8.43
N TRP A 179 2.27 0.13 8.51
CA TRP A 179 3.17 -1.03 8.50
C TRP A 179 2.82 -2.05 9.60
N ARG A 180 2.63 -1.58 10.85
CA ARG A 180 2.28 -2.45 11.98
C ARG A 180 0.91 -3.10 11.82
N VAL A 181 -0.09 -2.38 11.29
CA VAL A 181 -1.41 -2.95 10.96
C VAL A 181 -1.24 -4.12 9.99
N LEU A 182 -0.49 -3.92 8.90
CA LEU A 182 -0.29 -4.96 7.89
C LEU A 182 0.47 -6.18 8.45
N VAL A 183 1.53 -5.96 9.23
CA VAL A 183 2.28 -7.05 9.88
C VAL A 183 1.40 -7.82 10.87
N LYS A 184 0.58 -7.14 11.65
CA LYS A 184 -0.35 -7.76 12.60
C LYS A 184 -1.42 -8.59 11.86
N ALA A 185 -1.97 -8.07 10.77
CA ALA A 185 -2.90 -8.80 9.91
C ALA A 185 -2.24 -10.04 9.28
N ALA A 186 -1.04 -9.91 8.73
CA ALA A 186 -0.29 -11.04 8.15
C ALA A 186 -0.02 -12.13 9.20
N LYS A 187 0.35 -11.75 10.43
CA LYS A 187 0.54 -12.68 11.55
C LYS A 187 -0.75 -13.43 11.91
N ARG A 188 -1.89 -12.76 11.93
CA ARG A 188 -3.22 -13.37 12.17
C ARG A 188 -3.52 -14.45 11.13
N ILE A 189 -3.34 -14.13 9.85
CA ILE A 189 -3.53 -15.08 8.73
C ILE A 189 -2.59 -16.28 8.85
N ARG A 190 -1.30 -16.04 9.15
CA ARG A 190 -0.32 -17.11 9.33
C ARG A 190 -0.64 -18.04 10.50
N LYS A 191 -1.40 -17.58 11.48
CA LYS A 191 -1.92 -18.41 12.59
C LYS A 191 -3.20 -19.17 12.25
N GLY A 192 -3.71 -19.03 11.02
CA GLY A 192 -4.92 -19.69 10.55
C GLY A 192 -6.21 -18.90 10.79
N GLU A 193 -6.11 -17.65 11.23
CA GLU A 193 -7.29 -16.78 11.34
C GLU A 193 -7.88 -16.50 9.96
N ARG A 194 -9.22 -16.56 9.88
CA ARG A 194 -9.99 -16.32 8.65
C ARG A 194 -10.76 -15.02 8.77
N ASN A 195 -11.17 -14.48 7.61
CA ASN A 195 -11.92 -13.23 7.52
C ASN A 195 -11.12 -12.08 8.14
N VAL A 196 -9.84 -11.97 7.77
CA VAL A 196 -8.96 -10.90 8.23
C VAL A 196 -9.07 -9.75 7.25
N TYR A 197 -9.59 -8.61 7.69
CA TYR A 197 -9.77 -7.43 6.86
C TYR A 197 -8.80 -6.31 7.25
N VAL A 198 -8.41 -5.53 6.25
CA VAL A 198 -7.56 -4.34 6.39
C VAL A 198 -8.14 -3.20 5.58
N HIS A 199 -7.74 -1.96 5.86
CA HIS A 199 -8.06 -0.82 5.00
C HIS A 199 -7.43 -1.01 3.61
N ILE A 200 -8.19 -0.77 2.55
CA ILE A 200 -7.74 -1.01 1.17
C ILE A 200 -6.47 -0.23 0.78
N SER A 201 -6.23 0.94 1.39
CA SER A 201 -5.00 1.73 1.13
C SER A 201 -3.72 0.96 1.50
N LEU A 202 -3.79 0.03 2.45
CA LEU A 202 -2.66 -0.80 2.88
C LEU A 202 -2.20 -1.78 1.79
N LEU A 203 -3.06 -2.08 0.81
CA LEU A 203 -2.73 -2.94 -0.34
C LEU A 203 -2.41 -2.15 -1.61
N ASN A 204 -2.43 -0.82 -1.54
CA ASN A 204 -2.06 0.04 -2.66
C ASN A 204 -0.53 0.19 -2.73
N TYR A 205 0.09 -0.31 -3.80
CA TYR A 205 1.55 -0.27 -3.94
C TYR A 205 2.11 1.16 -4.03
N HIS A 206 1.40 2.09 -4.67
CA HIS A 206 1.82 3.49 -4.70
C HIS A 206 1.82 4.09 -3.29
N HIS A 207 0.82 3.78 -2.47
CA HIS A 207 0.79 4.19 -1.07
C HIS A 207 1.96 3.57 -0.28
N ALA A 208 2.24 2.28 -0.46
CA ALA A 208 3.37 1.61 0.20
C ALA A 208 4.74 2.21 -0.19
N ASN A 209 4.92 2.54 -1.48
CA ASN A 209 6.13 3.20 -1.96
C ASN A 209 6.28 4.60 -1.36
N HIS A 210 5.20 5.39 -1.36
CA HIS A 210 5.17 6.71 -0.73
C HIS A 210 5.54 6.64 0.76
N CYS A 211 4.93 5.71 1.51
CA CYS A 211 5.29 5.47 2.91
C CYS A 211 6.79 5.15 3.08
N SER A 212 7.36 4.36 2.17
CA SER A 212 8.79 4.01 2.22
C SER A 212 9.68 5.25 2.03
N GLU A 213 9.31 6.14 1.11
CA GLU A 213 10.02 7.41 0.90
C GLU A 213 9.90 8.35 2.10
N ILE A 214 8.72 8.43 2.75
CA ILE A 214 8.52 9.22 3.97
C ILE A 214 9.41 8.70 5.11
N ILE A 215 9.42 7.39 5.32
CA ILE A 215 10.23 6.75 6.37
C ILE A 215 11.72 6.97 6.10
N ALA A 216 12.17 6.84 4.84
CA ALA A 216 13.58 7.02 4.48
C ALA A 216 14.07 8.48 4.57
N ASN A 217 13.17 9.47 4.47
CA ASN A 217 13.53 10.90 4.39
C ASN A 217 13.07 11.73 5.59
N GLN A 218 12.89 11.12 6.76
CA GLN A 218 12.31 11.76 7.95
C GLN A 218 13.03 13.07 8.36
N ASP A 219 14.36 13.08 8.35
CA ASP A 219 15.16 14.22 8.84
C ASP A 219 14.98 15.50 8.02
N GLN A 220 14.50 15.39 6.78
CA GLN A 220 14.35 16.53 5.86
C GLN A 220 13.05 17.32 6.08
N ARG A 221 12.13 16.85 6.93
CA ARG A 221 10.78 17.44 7.08
C ARG A 221 10.41 17.76 8.53
N VAL A 222 11.36 17.66 9.45
CA VAL A 222 11.16 17.98 10.87
C VAL A 222 10.84 19.48 11.01
N GLY A 223 9.57 19.80 11.26
CA GLY A 223 9.06 21.17 11.43
C GLY A 223 8.23 21.71 10.26
N ALA A 224 8.09 20.95 9.17
CA ALA A 224 7.13 21.29 8.12
C ALA A 224 5.69 20.99 8.58
N ARG A 225 4.73 21.76 8.04
CA ARG A 225 3.29 21.59 8.33
C ARG A 225 2.70 20.58 7.36
N ALA A 226 1.82 19.73 7.88
CA ALA A 226 1.10 18.72 7.11
C ALA A 226 -0.40 19.03 7.13
N LYS A 227 -1.06 18.84 5.98
CA LYS A 227 -2.51 18.69 5.89
C LYS A 227 -2.82 17.20 5.82
N VAL A 228 -3.75 16.74 6.65
CA VAL A 228 -4.20 15.34 6.68
C VAL A 228 -5.66 15.32 6.26
N ASP A 229 -5.94 14.62 5.16
CA ASP A 229 -7.29 14.33 4.70
C ASP A 229 -7.71 12.96 5.30
N PHE A 230 -8.73 12.96 6.16
CA PHE A 230 -9.27 11.74 6.76
C PHE A 230 -10.14 11.00 5.74
N ALA A 231 -9.62 9.90 5.21
CA ALA A 231 -10.32 9.12 4.21
C ALA A 231 -11.59 8.48 4.77
N LEU A 232 -12.59 8.26 3.90
CA LEU A 232 -13.72 7.38 4.20
C LEU A 232 -13.37 6.00 3.69
N GLY A 233 -12.85 5.18 4.61
CA GLY A 233 -12.18 3.94 4.30
C GLY A 233 -13.09 2.82 3.82
N LYS A 234 -12.46 1.85 3.16
CA LYS A 234 -13.08 0.60 2.70
C LYS A 234 -12.25 -0.58 3.19
N CYS A 235 -12.93 -1.61 3.70
CA CYS A 235 -12.27 -2.84 4.09
C CYS A 235 -12.06 -3.76 2.88
N VAL A 236 -10.95 -4.49 2.89
CA VAL A 236 -10.67 -5.57 1.95
C VAL A 236 -10.22 -6.80 2.73
N ARG A 237 -10.71 -7.97 2.33
CA ARG A 237 -10.33 -9.24 2.94
C ARG A 237 -8.93 -9.64 2.44
N LEU A 238 -8.04 -9.97 3.37
CA LEU A 238 -6.64 -10.28 3.08
C LEU A 238 -6.35 -11.79 3.01
N ASP A 239 -7.17 -12.63 3.64
CA ASP A 239 -6.99 -14.09 3.69
C ASP A 239 -7.72 -14.85 2.56
N MET A 240 -7.81 -14.25 1.37
CA MET A 240 -8.37 -14.90 0.19
C MET A 240 -7.35 -15.89 -0.37
N TYR A 241 -7.72 -17.18 -0.43
CA TYR A 241 -6.93 -18.26 -1.04
C TYR A 241 -7.53 -18.64 -2.38
#